data_AF-A0AAD0U452-F1
#
_entry.id   AF-A0AAD0U452-F1
#
_cell.length_a   1.000
_cell.length_b   1.000
_cell.length_c   1.000
_cell.angle_alpha   90.00
_cell.angle_beta   90.00
_cell.angle_gamma   90.00
#
_symmetry.space_group_name_H-M   'P 1'
#
loop_
_entity.id
_entity.type
_entity.pdbx_description
1 polymer ?
#
loop_
_entity_poly.entity_id
_entity_poly.type
_entity_poly.pdbx_seq_one_letter_code
_entity_poly.pdbx_strand_id
1 'polypeptide(L)'
;MIKSNILALDASTEALSIVLHFEGQTFHHFEECPQQHSQKILPLVDELLNKAQCKLKDLDVIGFGQGPGSFTGVRISVAIAQGLAYSANLPLVGVSTLAIMAQQAYEQTQAPVVYSAIDARMGEIYFAQYRVNNARMELVNEECVIKPDLLSKEHISSEELHAIAVGTGFKSYPDALKNVSNITINTAITLPDARYMLSHVDTAFLKGEVVKASDAQPKYVRDTVTWKKLPGRE
;
A
#
# COMPACT_ATOMS: atom_id res chain seq x y z
N MET A 1 -0.30 -19.82 3.41
CA MET A 1 0.83 -19.57 4.34
C MET A 1 1.95 -18.96 3.54
N ILE A 2 2.60 -17.93 4.10
CA ILE A 2 3.79 -17.30 3.52
C ILE A 2 4.90 -18.34 3.47
N LYS A 3 5.59 -18.45 2.33
CA LYS A 3 6.67 -19.44 2.15
C LYS A 3 8.05 -18.82 2.13
N SER A 4 8.15 -17.54 1.77
CA SER A 4 9.40 -16.83 1.53
C SER A 4 9.82 -16.01 2.75
N ASN A 5 11.11 -15.79 2.91
CA ASN A 5 11.66 -14.85 3.86
C ASN A 5 11.56 -13.42 3.29
N ILE A 6 10.74 -12.57 3.91
CA ILE A 6 10.30 -11.29 3.35
C ILE A 6 10.58 -10.17 4.35
N LEU A 7 11.24 -9.10 3.89
CA LEU A 7 11.14 -7.78 4.52
C LEU A 7 10.20 -6.93 3.69
N ALA A 8 9.19 -6.29 4.28
CA ALA A 8 8.35 -5.32 3.58
C ALA A 8 8.22 -4.02 4.37
N LEU A 9 8.21 -2.89 3.66
CA LEU A 9 8.12 -1.56 4.27
C LEU A 9 7.19 -0.62 3.48
N ASP A 10 6.42 0.19 4.20
CA ASP A 10 5.65 1.30 3.64
C ASP A 10 5.91 2.58 4.44
N ALA A 11 6.16 3.65 3.70
CA ALA A 11 6.27 5.01 4.21
C ALA A 11 5.43 5.97 3.35
N SER A 12 4.42 5.44 2.66
CA SER A 12 3.66 6.17 1.64
C SER A 12 2.68 7.15 2.24
N THR A 13 2.40 7.04 3.54
CA THR A 13 1.42 7.86 4.28
C THR A 13 2.07 8.45 5.54
N GLU A 14 1.25 8.98 6.46
CA GLU A 14 1.68 9.40 7.79
C GLU A 14 2.22 8.23 8.64
N ALA A 15 1.84 6.99 8.31
CA ALA A 15 2.38 5.79 8.94
C ALA A 15 3.77 5.43 8.39
N LEU A 16 4.62 4.93 9.29
CA LEU A 16 5.77 4.11 8.99
C LEU A 16 5.47 2.69 9.44
N SER A 17 5.46 1.75 8.50
CA SER A 17 5.24 0.35 8.81
C SER A 17 6.30 -0.54 8.16
N ILE A 18 6.80 -1.51 8.93
CA ILE A 18 7.80 -2.49 8.50
C ILE A 18 7.38 -3.85 9.03
N VAL A 19 7.48 -4.88 8.21
CA VAL A 19 7.30 -6.27 8.62
C VAL A 19 8.47 -7.11 8.12
N LEU A 20 8.92 -8.05 8.96
CA LEU A 20 9.88 -9.08 8.63
C LEU A 20 9.21 -10.44 8.89
N HIS A 21 9.12 -11.26 7.85
CA HIS A 21 8.80 -12.67 7.96
C HIS A 21 10.07 -13.48 7.70
N PHE A 22 10.49 -14.29 8.68
CA PHE A 22 11.69 -15.10 8.59
C PHE A 22 11.47 -16.45 9.27
N GLU A 23 11.67 -17.54 8.52
CA GLU A 23 11.55 -18.93 9.02
C GLU A 23 10.24 -19.19 9.79
N GLY A 24 9.11 -18.68 9.27
CA GLY A 24 7.79 -18.86 9.87
C GLY A 24 7.45 -17.89 11.00
N GLN A 25 8.38 -17.03 11.42
CA GLN A 25 8.14 -16.00 12.44
C GLN A 25 7.91 -14.63 11.80
N THR A 26 7.03 -13.82 12.39
CA THR A 26 6.71 -12.48 11.90
C THR A 26 6.98 -11.42 12.97
N PHE A 27 7.84 -10.47 12.64
CA PHE A 27 8.16 -9.29 13.43
C PHE A 27 7.66 -8.06 12.70
N HIS A 28 7.09 -7.07 13.40
CA HIS A 28 6.57 -5.88 12.74
C HIS A 28 6.70 -4.65 13.62
N HIS A 29 6.72 -3.50 12.96
CA HIS A 29 6.61 -2.18 13.55
C HIS A 29 5.55 -1.38 12.79
N PHE A 30 4.73 -0.64 13.52
CA PHE A 30 3.78 0.30 12.98
C PHE A 30 3.75 1.53 13.88
N GLU A 31 3.95 2.71 13.31
CA GLU A 31 3.80 3.97 14.02
C GLU A 31 3.34 5.09 13.09
N GLU A 32 2.60 6.05 13.62
CA GLU A 32 2.36 7.32 12.94
C GLU A 32 3.49 8.29 13.29
N CYS A 33 4.39 8.55 12.33
CA CYS A 33 5.57 9.40 12.55
C CYS A 33 5.79 10.39 11.39
N PRO A 34 4.83 11.31 11.16
CA PRO A 34 4.91 12.25 10.06
C PRO A 34 6.25 13.01 10.07
N GLN A 35 6.88 13.09 8.90
CA GLN A 35 8.18 13.77 8.67
C GLN A 35 9.41 13.09 9.28
N GLN A 36 9.27 11.96 9.98
CA GLN A 36 10.38 11.26 10.63
C GLN A 36 10.78 9.96 9.93
N HIS A 37 10.07 9.57 8.86
CA HIS A 37 10.26 8.29 8.15
C HIS A 37 11.73 8.01 7.80
N SER A 38 12.41 8.95 7.15
CA SER A 38 13.79 8.77 6.66
C SER A 38 14.82 8.57 7.78
N GLN A 39 14.54 9.10 8.98
CA GLN A 39 15.43 8.96 10.14
C GLN A 39 15.22 7.62 10.86
N LYS A 40 14.03 7.04 10.75
CA LYS A 40 13.61 5.88 11.55
C LYS A 40 13.62 4.55 10.82
N ILE A 41 13.41 4.54 9.50
CA ILE A 41 13.28 3.30 8.72
C ILE A 41 14.49 2.37 8.91
N LEU A 42 15.71 2.85 8.65
CA LEU A 42 16.90 1.99 8.70
C LEU A 42 17.19 1.46 10.12
N PRO A 43 17.13 2.27 11.20
CA PRO A 43 17.22 1.75 12.57
C PRO A 43 16.19 0.66 12.89
N LEU A 44 14.94 0.84 12.44
CA LEU A 44 13.88 -0.16 12.67
C LEU A 44 14.10 -1.44 11.86
N VAL A 45 14.56 -1.35 10.62
CA VAL A 45 14.93 -2.52 9.82
C VAL A 45 16.04 -3.32 10.53
N ASP A 46 17.08 -2.63 11.02
CA ASP A 46 18.16 -3.27 11.77
C ASP A 46 17.66 -3.93 13.06
N GLU A 47 16.77 -3.25 13.81
CA GLU A 47 16.14 -3.81 15.00
C GLU A 47 15.36 -5.11 14.70
N LEU A 48 14.57 -5.12 13.63
CA LEU A 48 13.76 -6.28 13.24
C LEU A 48 14.64 -7.46 12.79
N LEU A 49 15.68 -7.20 11.98
CA LEU A 49 16.66 -8.22 11.57
C LEU A 49 17.39 -8.81 12.78
N ASN A 50 17.81 -7.97 13.74
CA ASN A 50 18.46 -8.39 14.97
C ASN A 50 17.54 -9.24 15.85
N LYS A 51 16.26 -8.87 15.98
CA LYS A 51 15.24 -9.67 16.70
C LYS A 51 15.02 -11.05 16.07
N ALA A 52 15.03 -11.12 14.74
CA ALA A 52 14.92 -12.36 13.99
C ALA A 52 16.24 -13.14 13.88
N GLN A 53 17.35 -12.56 14.35
CA GLN A 53 18.70 -13.14 14.26
C GLN A 53 19.13 -13.49 12.82
N CYS A 54 18.65 -12.72 11.83
CA CYS A 54 19.00 -12.90 10.43
C CYS A 54 19.70 -11.67 9.86
N LYS A 55 20.33 -11.82 8.70
CA LYS A 55 20.90 -10.73 7.92
C LYS A 55 20.02 -10.44 6.72
N LEU A 56 20.13 -9.22 6.19
CA LEU A 56 19.40 -8.82 4.99
C LEU A 56 19.58 -9.81 3.82
N LYS A 57 20.80 -10.34 3.64
CA LYS A 57 21.13 -11.32 2.58
C LYS A 57 20.52 -12.71 2.77
N ASP A 58 19.93 -12.99 3.93
CA ASP A 58 19.28 -14.27 4.23
C ASP A 58 17.79 -14.25 3.82
N LEU A 59 17.31 -13.09 3.35
CA LEU A 59 15.95 -12.91 2.82
C LEU A 59 15.87 -13.30 1.36
N ASP A 60 14.66 -13.62 0.90
CA ASP A 60 14.40 -13.98 -0.50
C ASP A 60 14.00 -12.77 -1.34
N VAL A 61 13.27 -11.82 -0.74
CA VAL A 61 12.65 -10.69 -1.44
C VAL A 61 12.37 -9.53 -0.48
N ILE A 62 12.38 -8.30 -1.02
CA ILE A 62 11.92 -7.12 -0.29
C ILE A 62 10.64 -6.56 -0.93
N GLY A 63 9.59 -6.40 -0.14
CA GLY A 63 8.38 -5.69 -0.51
C GLY A 63 8.46 -4.19 -0.20
N PHE A 64 7.85 -3.35 -1.03
CA PHE A 64 7.79 -1.92 -0.74
C PHE A 64 6.45 -1.31 -1.13
N GLY A 65 6.03 -0.31 -0.35
CA GLY A 65 4.90 0.54 -0.66
C GLY A 65 5.16 1.36 -1.91
N GLN A 66 4.51 1.00 -3.02
CA GLN A 66 4.73 1.65 -4.31
C GLN A 66 3.87 2.91 -4.49
N GLY A 67 3.01 3.23 -3.52
CA GLY A 67 1.97 4.24 -3.61
C GLY A 67 0.62 3.65 -4.05
N PRO A 68 -0.41 4.48 -4.22
CA PRO A 68 -0.37 5.94 -4.12
C PRO A 68 -0.28 6.45 -2.67
N GLY A 69 0.09 7.72 -2.51
CA GLY A 69 0.25 8.35 -1.19
C GLY A 69 0.92 9.72 -1.27
N SER A 70 1.58 10.12 -0.20
CA SER A 70 2.43 11.31 -0.14
C SER A 70 3.58 11.20 -1.12
N PHE A 71 3.78 12.22 -1.95
CA PHE A 71 4.84 12.26 -2.96
C PHE A 71 6.24 12.00 -2.37
N THR A 72 6.53 12.60 -1.22
CA THR A 72 7.80 12.40 -0.51
C THR A 72 7.85 11.00 0.12
N GLY A 73 6.76 10.56 0.75
CA GLY A 73 6.69 9.28 1.45
C GLY A 73 6.91 8.08 0.52
N VAL A 74 6.20 8.05 -0.62
CA VAL A 74 6.36 6.99 -1.62
C VAL A 74 7.80 6.92 -2.13
N ARG A 75 8.44 8.08 -2.39
CA ARG A 75 9.85 8.11 -2.81
C ARG A 75 10.81 7.62 -1.73
N ILE A 76 10.53 7.90 -0.47
CA ILE A 76 11.30 7.35 0.66
C ILE A 76 11.19 5.82 0.67
N SER A 77 9.98 5.27 0.57
CA SER A 77 9.76 3.82 0.56
C SER A 77 10.53 3.14 -0.58
N VAL A 78 10.41 3.67 -1.81
CA VAL A 78 11.14 3.16 -2.98
C VAL A 78 12.65 3.27 -2.78
N ALA A 79 13.18 4.45 -2.43
CA ALA A 79 14.62 4.67 -2.33
C ALA A 79 15.29 3.78 -1.28
N ILE A 80 14.64 3.58 -0.12
CA ILE A 80 15.16 2.67 0.90
C ILE A 80 15.13 1.23 0.38
N ALA A 81 14.01 0.79 -0.19
CA ALA A 81 13.90 -0.57 -0.72
C ALA A 81 14.95 -0.84 -1.79
N GLN A 82 15.20 0.11 -2.69
CA GLN A 82 16.27 0.04 -3.69
C GLN A 82 17.65 -0.11 -3.05
N GLY A 83 17.98 0.73 -2.06
CA GLY A 83 19.27 0.66 -1.37
C GLY A 83 19.51 -0.68 -0.68
N LEU A 84 18.52 -1.16 0.08
CA LEU A 84 18.56 -2.45 0.74
C LEU A 84 18.72 -3.60 -0.27
N ALA A 85 17.83 -3.67 -1.26
CA ALA A 85 17.85 -4.71 -2.29
C ALA A 85 19.14 -4.72 -3.10
N TYR A 86 19.65 -3.55 -3.49
CA TYR A 86 20.91 -3.45 -4.22
C TYR A 86 22.07 -3.99 -3.39
N SER A 87 22.16 -3.63 -2.10
CA SER A 87 23.23 -4.08 -1.22
C SER A 87 23.25 -5.59 -0.96
N ALA A 88 22.08 -6.23 -0.98
CA ALA A 88 21.92 -7.67 -0.70
C ALA A 88 21.68 -8.51 -1.96
N ASN A 89 21.68 -7.88 -3.14
CA ASN A 89 21.33 -8.51 -4.42
C ASN A 89 19.97 -9.23 -4.39
N LEU A 90 18.95 -8.57 -3.83
CA LEU A 90 17.60 -9.10 -3.70
C LEU A 90 16.65 -8.53 -4.75
N PRO A 91 15.65 -9.31 -5.20
CA PRO A 91 14.54 -8.78 -5.98
C PRO A 91 13.59 -7.94 -5.13
N LEU A 92 12.82 -7.09 -5.80
CA LEU A 92 11.80 -6.23 -5.20
C LEU A 92 10.40 -6.55 -5.70
N VAL A 93 9.40 -6.39 -4.81
CA VAL A 93 7.98 -6.38 -5.17
C VAL A 93 7.34 -5.07 -4.71
N GLY A 94 6.77 -4.33 -5.67
CA GLY A 94 5.95 -3.17 -5.37
C GLY A 94 4.54 -3.58 -4.99
N VAL A 95 4.03 -3.06 -3.87
CA VAL A 95 2.66 -3.30 -3.40
C VAL A 95 1.92 -1.97 -3.35
N SER A 96 0.71 -1.94 -3.90
CA SER A 96 -0.15 -0.77 -3.80
C SER A 96 -0.52 -0.48 -2.36
N THR A 97 -0.38 0.78 -1.96
CA THR A 97 -0.79 1.24 -0.62
C THR A 97 -2.29 1.03 -0.38
N LEU A 98 -3.11 1.16 -1.43
CA LEU A 98 -4.55 0.89 -1.35
C LEU A 98 -4.83 -0.61 -1.15
N ALA A 99 -4.05 -1.49 -1.80
CA ALA A 99 -4.16 -2.93 -1.66
C ALA A 99 -3.79 -3.41 -0.24
N ILE A 100 -2.80 -2.77 0.39
CA ILE A 100 -2.40 -3.08 1.78
C ILE A 100 -3.58 -2.91 2.74
N MET A 101 -4.26 -1.76 2.69
CA MET A 101 -5.44 -1.51 3.53
C MET A 101 -6.62 -2.42 3.15
N ALA A 102 -6.78 -2.73 1.87
CA ALA A 102 -7.82 -3.65 1.43
C ALA A 102 -7.59 -5.06 2.00
N GLN A 103 -6.36 -5.56 1.94
CA GLN A 103 -5.97 -6.85 2.51
C GLN A 103 -6.17 -6.88 4.03
N GLN A 104 -5.83 -5.80 4.73
CA GLN A 104 -6.13 -5.65 6.16
C GLN A 104 -7.62 -5.78 6.46
N ALA A 105 -8.46 -5.06 5.71
CA ALA A 105 -9.91 -5.11 5.90
C ALA A 105 -10.46 -6.51 5.65
N TYR A 106 -10.00 -7.19 4.60
CA TYR A 106 -10.39 -8.55 4.29
C TYR A 106 -9.99 -9.52 5.42
N GLU A 107 -8.76 -9.46 5.91
CA GLU A 107 -8.32 -10.37 6.98
C GLU A 107 -9.12 -10.16 8.27
N GLN A 108 -9.51 -8.92 8.59
CA GLN A 108 -10.29 -8.61 9.80
C GLN A 108 -11.79 -8.90 9.68
N THR A 109 -12.37 -8.82 8.48
CA THR A 109 -13.84 -8.84 8.31
C THR A 109 -14.34 -9.95 7.38
N GLN A 110 -13.46 -10.57 6.60
CA GLN A 110 -13.78 -11.51 5.52
C GLN A 110 -14.71 -10.93 4.45
N ALA A 111 -14.80 -9.60 4.33
CA ALA A 111 -15.61 -8.95 3.32
C ALA A 111 -15.09 -9.26 1.91
N PRO A 112 -15.94 -9.74 0.98
CA PRO A 112 -15.50 -10.16 -0.35
C PRO A 112 -15.10 -8.98 -1.25
N VAL A 113 -15.56 -7.77 -0.91
CA VAL A 113 -15.26 -6.53 -1.63
C VAL A 113 -14.78 -5.49 -0.63
N VAL A 114 -13.70 -4.80 -0.97
CA VAL A 114 -13.18 -3.68 -0.18
C VAL A 114 -12.94 -2.48 -1.07
N TYR A 115 -13.44 -1.33 -0.66
CA TYR A 115 -13.10 -0.03 -1.22
C TYR A 115 -12.02 0.61 -0.36
N SER A 116 -10.92 0.98 -0.98
CA SER A 116 -9.78 1.59 -0.30
C SER A 116 -9.61 3.00 -0.82
N ALA A 117 -9.53 3.98 0.08
CA ALA A 117 -9.35 5.38 -0.29
C ALA A 117 -8.35 6.12 0.60
N ILE A 118 -7.43 6.85 -0.02
CA ILE A 118 -6.47 7.75 0.65
C ILE A 118 -6.81 9.19 0.25
N ASP A 119 -6.81 10.13 1.19
CA ASP A 119 -6.92 11.55 0.88
C ASP A 119 -5.74 12.00 0.00
N ALA A 120 -6.04 12.33 -1.27
CA ALA A 120 -5.05 12.74 -2.26
C ALA A 120 -4.79 14.26 -2.23
N ARG A 121 -5.32 14.96 -1.22
CA ARG A 121 -5.39 16.43 -1.11
C ARG A 121 -6.21 17.03 -2.26
N MET A 122 -6.30 18.35 -2.29
CA MET A 122 -6.98 19.11 -3.37
C MET A 122 -8.46 18.71 -3.60
N GLY A 123 -9.15 18.19 -2.57
CA GLY A 123 -10.54 17.76 -2.71
C GLY A 123 -10.71 16.42 -3.43
N GLU A 124 -9.65 15.62 -3.55
CA GLU A 124 -9.63 14.34 -4.26
C GLU A 124 -9.18 13.20 -3.34
N ILE A 125 -9.50 11.99 -3.76
CA ILE A 125 -9.05 10.75 -3.13
C ILE A 125 -8.33 9.87 -4.16
N TYR A 126 -7.30 9.18 -3.72
CA TYR A 126 -6.87 7.97 -4.41
C TYR A 126 -7.86 6.87 -4.05
N PHE A 127 -8.41 6.19 -5.04
CA PHE A 127 -9.50 5.26 -4.83
C PHE A 127 -9.26 3.98 -5.63
N ALA A 128 -9.64 2.86 -5.05
CA ALA A 128 -9.70 1.59 -5.74
C ALA A 128 -10.70 0.65 -5.09
N GLN A 129 -11.29 -0.20 -5.94
CA GLN A 129 -12.08 -1.35 -5.52
C GLN A 129 -11.19 -2.60 -5.59
N TYR A 130 -11.27 -3.45 -4.58
CA TYR A 130 -10.65 -4.76 -4.58
C TYR A 130 -11.69 -5.85 -4.34
N ARG A 131 -11.44 -7.04 -4.89
CA ARG A 131 -12.22 -8.26 -4.64
C ARG A 131 -11.31 -9.39 -4.18
N VAL A 132 -11.79 -10.18 -3.22
CA VAL A 132 -11.04 -11.35 -2.77
C VAL A 132 -10.93 -12.39 -3.89
N ASN A 133 -9.73 -12.91 -4.08
CA ASN A 133 -9.43 -14.09 -4.87
C ASN A 133 -8.35 -14.90 -4.14
N ASN A 134 -8.63 -16.16 -3.81
CA ASN A 134 -7.72 -17.05 -3.06
C ASN A 134 -7.12 -16.40 -1.80
N ALA A 135 -7.98 -15.79 -0.97
CA ALA A 135 -7.62 -15.09 0.27
C ALA A 135 -6.70 -13.86 0.10
N ARG A 136 -6.64 -13.30 -1.11
CA ARG A 136 -5.91 -12.07 -1.43
C ARG A 136 -6.84 -11.05 -2.07
N MET A 137 -6.69 -9.78 -1.72
CA MET A 137 -7.42 -8.69 -2.37
C MET A 137 -6.80 -8.35 -3.72
N GLU A 138 -7.55 -8.56 -4.80
CA GLU A 138 -7.12 -8.25 -6.16
C GLU A 138 -7.84 -7.01 -6.69
N LEU A 139 -7.11 -6.14 -7.38
CA LEU A 139 -7.63 -4.89 -7.92
C LEU A 139 -8.74 -5.18 -8.93
N VAL A 140 -9.85 -4.47 -8.79
CA VAL A 140 -10.92 -4.41 -9.78
C VAL A 140 -10.72 -3.14 -10.60
N ASN A 141 -10.66 -3.30 -11.92
CA ASN A 141 -10.35 -2.23 -12.86
C ASN A 141 -8.98 -1.60 -12.60
N GLU A 142 -8.93 -0.31 -12.28
CA GLU A 142 -7.72 0.47 -12.07
C GLU A 142 -7.81 1.32 -10.80
N GLU A 143 -6.64 1.73 -10.31
CA GLU A 143 -6.57 2.75 -9.25
C GLU A 143 -6.71 4.12 -9.90
N CYS A 144 -7.53 4.99 -9.31
CA CYS A 144 -7.75 6.33 -9.86
C CYS A 144 -7.57 7.43 -8.80
N VAL A 145 -7.41 8.66 -9.27
CA VAL A 145 -7.56 9.87 -8.45
C VAL A 145 -8.83 10.56 -8.88
N ILE A 146 -9.74 10.80 -7.93
CA ILE A 146 -11.09 11.26 -8.25
C ILE A 146 -11.63 12.17 -7.15
N LYS A 147 -12.51 13.11 -7.51
CA LYS A 147 -13.30 13.85 -6.54
C LYS A 147 -14.36 12.93 -5.94
N PRO A 148 -14.55 12.89 -4.60
CA PRO A 148 -15.52 12.02 -3.95
C PRO A 148 -16.92 12.07 -4.55
N ASP A 149 -17.42 13.26 -4.89
CA ASP A 149 -18.77 13.45 -5.46
C ASP A 149 -18.94 12.90 -6.89
N LEU A 150 -17.84 12.49 -7.55
CA LEU A 150 -17.85 11.88 -8.89
C LEU A 150 -17.79 10.35 -8.85
N LEU A 151 -17.69 9.73 -7.66
CA LEU A 151 -17.80 8.29 -7.54
C LEU A 151 -19.15 7.80 -8.07
N SER A 152 -19.10 6.82 -8.96
CA SER A 152 -20.23 6.31 -9.72
C SER A 152 -20.21 4.78 -9.79
N LYS A 153 -21.22 4.18 -10.43
CA LYS A 153 -21.28 2.72 -10.66
C LYS A 153 -20.11 2.16 -11.49
N GLU A 154 -19.40 3.01 -12.23
CA GLU A 154 -18.18 2.62 -12.96
C GLU A 154 -17.01 2.32 -11.99
N HIS A 155 -17.01 2.98 -10.84
CA HIS A 155 -16.01 2.85 -9.78
C HIS A 155 -16.45 1.87 -8.69
N ILE A 156 -17.75 1.67 -8.54
CA ILE A 156 -18.38 0.93 -7.44
C ILE A 156 -19.27 -0.15 -8.06
N SER A 157 -18.71 -1.34 -8.23
CA SER A 157 -19.34 -2.39 -9.03
C SER A 157 -20.20 -3.38 -8.22
N SER A 158 -20.34 -3.23 -6.90
CA SER A 158 -20.99 -4.25 -6.05
C SER A 158 -22.15 -3.71 -5.22
N GLU A 159 -23.35 -3.64 -5.81
CA GLU A 159 -24.57 -3.38 -5.05
C GLU A 159 -25.09 -4.65 -4.32
N GLU A 160 -24.68 -5.86 -4.75
CA GLU A 160 -25.23 -7.13 -4.23
C GLU A 160 -24.42 -7.78 -3.10
N LEU A 161 -23.12 -7.46 -2.98
CA LEU A 161 -22.25 -8.05 -1.96
C LEU A 161 -21.98 -7.05 -0.84
N HIS A 162 -21.91 -7.56 0.39
CA HIS A 162 -21.42 -6.77 1.53
C HIS A 162 -19.99 -6.30 1.24
N ALA A 163 -19.76 -5.00 1.37
CA ALA A 163 -18.45 -4.40 1.17
C ALA A 163 -18.01 -3.56 2.38
N ILE A 164 -16.70 -3.44 2.54
CA ILE A 164 -16.08 -2.59 3.54
C ILE A 164 -15.36 -1.43 2.86
N ALA A 165 -15.42 -0.23 3.43
CA ALA A 165 -14.67 0.93 2.98
C ALA A 165 -13.63 1.34 4.03
N VAL A 166 -12.38 1.56 3.61
CA VAL A 166 -11.24 1.87 4.51
C VAL A 166 -10.36 3.00 3.97
N GLY A 167 -9.57 3.58 4.88
CA GLY A 167 -8.55 4.57 4.56
C GLY A 167 -8.98 6.01 4.82
N THR A 168 -8.00 6.92 4.84
CA THR A 168 -8.21 8.34 5.16
C THR A 168 -9.17 9.07 4.22
N GLY A 169 -9.36 8.59 2.99
CA GLY A 169 -10.29 9.21 2.04
C GLY A 169 -11.72 9.26 2.58
N PHE A 170 -12.21 8.18 3.19
CA PHE A 170 -13.56 8.15 3.77
C PHE A 170 -13.65 8.87 5.12
N LYS A 171 -12.52 9.08 5.81
CA LYS A 171 -12.46 9.95 6.99
C LYS A 171 -12.55 11.43 6.61
N SER A 172 -11.84 11.84 5.55
CA SER A 172 -11.85 13.23 5.04
C SER A 172 -13.17 13.56 4.33
N TYR A 173 -13.77 12.58 3.66
CA TYR A 173 -14.99 12.74 2.86
C TYR A 173 -16.03 11.66 3.22
N PRO A 174 -16.69 11.76 4.38
CA PRO A 174 -17.64 10.74 4.87
C PRO A 174 -18.86 10.57 3.95
N ASP A 175 -19.21 11.61 3.19
CA ASP A 175 -20.33 11.61 2.25
C ASP A 175 -20.01 10.94 0.90
N ALA A 176 -18.75 10.54 0.66
CA ALA A 176 -18.29 9.97 -0.61
C ALA A 176 -19.10 8.74 -1.07
N LEU A 177 -19.63 7.98 -0.10
CA LEU A 177 -20.39 6.75 -0.35
C LEU A 177 -21.85 6.84 0.12
N LYS A 178 -22.37 8.04 0.42
CA LYS A 178 -23.72 8.20 1.01
C LYS A 178 -24.86 7.61 0.17
N ASN A 179 -24.66 7.54 -1.14
CA ASN A 179 -25.65 7.06 -2.11
C ASN A 179 -25.48 5.57 -2.46
N VAL A 180 -24.56 4.87 -1.79
CA VAL A 180 -24.26 3.47 -2.05
C VAL A 180 -24.74 2.61 -0.89
N SER A 181 -25.63 1.66 -1.18
CA SER A 181 -26.09 0.68 -0.22
C SER A 181 -25.06 -0.44 0.00
N ASN A 182 -25.20 -1.19 1.10
CA ASN A 182 -24.41 -2.39 1.39
C ASN A 182 -22.89 -2.19 1.61
N ILE A 183 -22.46 -0.95 1.86
CA ILE A 183 -21.10 -0.63 2.27
C ILE A 183 -21.06 -0.19 3.74
N THR A 184 -20.17 -0.80 4.52
CA THR A 184 -19.85 -0.33 5.88
C THR A 184 -18.49 0.37 5.86
N ILE A 185 -18.45 1.64 6.31
CA ILE A 185 -17.19 2.36 6.49
C ILE A 185 -16.53 1.88 7.79
N ASN A 186 -15.35 1.30 7.69
CA ASN A 186 -14.53 0.91 8.82
C ASN A 186 -13.51 2.02 9.13
N THR A 187 -13.76 2.75 10.23
CA THR A 187 -12.95 3.88 10.67
C THR A 187 -11.69 3.49 11.45
N ALA A 188 -11.49 2.21 11.75
CA ALA A 188 -10.31 1.71 12.45
C ALA A 188 -9.12 1.50 11.52
N ILE A 189 -9.37 1.21 10.23
CA ILE A 189 -8.32 1.03 9.21
C ILE A 189 -8.20 2.32 8.42
N THR A 190 -7.21 3.14 8.76
CA THR A 190 -7.01 4.46 8.11
C THR A 190 -5.71 4.56 7.33
N LEU A 191 -4.69 3.79 7.71
CA LEU A 191 -3.33 3.85 7.16
C LEU A 191 -2.83 2.43 6.84
N PRO A 192 -1.95 2.26 5.84
CA PRO A 192 -1.38 0.98 5.43
C PRO A 192 -0.47 0.38 6.52
N ASP A 193 -0.68 -0.90 6.82
CA ASP A 193 0.18 -1.67 7.71
C ASP A 193 0.90 -2.78 6.93
N ALA A 194 2.24 -2.76 6.96
CA ALA A 194 3.10 -3.60 6.17
C ALA A 194 2.89 -5.11 6.40
N ARG A 195 2.33 -5.52 7.56
CA ARG A 195 1.93 -6.92 7.80
C ARG A 195 1.06 -7.48 6.68
N TYR A 196 0.17 -6.64 6.15
CA TYR A 196 -0.78 -7.01 5.10
C TYR A 196 -0.18 -6.92 3.70
N MET A 197 1.11 -6.60 3.56
CA MET A 197 1.87 -6.76 2.31
C MET A 197 2.32 -8.20 2.08
N LEU A 198 2.48 -9.00 3.14
CA LEU A 198 3.16 -10.31 3.05
C LEU A 198 2.55 -11.23 2.00
N SER A 199 1.21 -11.34 1.95
CA SER A 199 0.51 -12.20 0.98
C SER A 199 0.70 -11.73 -0.46
N HIS A 200 0.74 -10.41 -0.69
CA HIS A 200 1.02 -9.83 -2.00
C HIS A 200 2.46 -10.10 -2.44
N VAL A 201 3.42 -9.85 -1.54
CA VAL A 201 4.85 -10.03 -1.81
C VAL A 201 5.20 -11.49 -2.07
N ASP A 202 4.76 -12.41 -1.21
CA ASP A 202 5.02 -13.85 -1.35
C ASP A 202 4.45 -14.38 -2.67
N THR A 203 3.20 -14.00 -3.00
CA THR A 203 2.57 -14.46 -4.24
C THR A 203 3.27 -13.93 -5.47
N ALA A 204 3.61 -12.64 -5.51
CA ALA A 204 4.29 -12.03 -6.65
C ALA A 204 5.69 -12.64 -6.83
N PHE A 205 6.43 -12.80 -5.73
CA PHE A 205 7.75 -13.44 -5.74
C PHE A 205 7.70 -14.88 -6.27
N LEU A 206 6.79 -15.70 -5.77
CA LEU A 206 6.63 -17.09 -6.22
C LEU A 206 6.19 -17.21 -7.70
N LYS A 207 5.57 -16.17 -8.25
CA LYS A 207 5.23 -16.08 -9.68
C LYS A 207 6.34 -15.47 -10.55
N GLY A 208 7.44 -15.00 -9.94
CA GLY A 208 8.48 -14.26 -10.64
C GLY A 208 8.08 -12.84 -11.05
N GLU A 209 6.99 -12.30 -10.51
CA GLU A 209 6.50 -10.93 -10.70
C GLU A 209 7.32 -9.97 -9.83
N VAL A 210 8.62 -9.88 -10.13
CA VAL A 210 9.60 -9.08 -9.37
C VAL A 210 10.34 -8.10 -10.28
N VAL A 211 10.90 -7.06 -9.67
CA VAL A 211 11.77 -6.10 -10.36
C VAL A 211 13.16 -6.07 -9.73
N LYS A 212 14.16 -5.65 -10.49
CA LYS A 212 15.49 -5.37 -9.94
C LYS A 212 15.45 -4.09 -9.10
N ALA A 213 16.44 -3.94 -8.22
CA ALA A 213 16.61 -2.72 -7.43
C ALA A 213 16.62 -1.44 -8.30
N SER A 214 17.30 -1.45 -9.46
CA SER A 214 17.36 -0.30 -10.37
C SER A 214 16.02 0.05 -11.03
N ASP A 215 15.10 -0.91 -11.11
CA ASP A 215 13.90 -0.83 -11.92
C ASP A 215 12.65 -0.53 -11.07
N ALA A 216 12.78 -0.56 -9.73
CA ALA A 216 11.72 -0.16 -8.83
C ALA A 216 11.41 1.33 -8.96
N GLN A 217 10.12 1.65 -9.14
CA GLN A 217 9.63 3.01 -9.35
C GLN A 217 8.36 3.26 -8.54
N PRO A 218 8.09 4.50 -8.10
CA PRO A 218 6.79 4.88 -7.59
C PRO A 218 5.68 4.66 -8.63
N LYS A 219 4.48 4.29 -8.18
CA LYS A 219 3.26 4.31 -8.98
C LYS A 219 2.50 5.60 -8.68
N TYR A 220 2.58 6.56 -9.58
CA TYR A 220 1.79 7.79 -9.51
C TYR A 220 0.43 7.54 -10.17
N VAL A 221 -0.65 7.81 -9.46
CA VAL A 221 -2.02 7.72 -9.97
C VAL A 221 -2.52 9.08 -10.48
N ARG A 222 -1.80 10.16 -10.16
CA ARG A 222 -2.07 11.52 -10.62
C ARG A 222 -1.13 11.86 -11.77
N ASP A 223 -1.63 11.82 -13.00
CA ASP A 223 -0.85 12.08 -14.21
C ASP A 223 -0.74 13.58 -14.59
N THR A 224 -1.58 14.44 -14.00
CA THR A 224 -1.57 15.86 -14.30
C THR A 224 -0.56 16.63 -13.45
N VAL A 225 0.46 17.19 -14.10
CA VAL A 225 1.34 18.19 -13.51
C VAL A 225 0.50 19.42 -13.18
N THR A 226 0.36 19.76 -11.90
CA THR A 226 -0.46 20.88 -11.39
C THR A 226 0.07 22.28 -11.74
N TRP A 227 1.10 22.37 -12.60
CA TRP A 227 1.60 23.64 -13.12
C TRP A 227 0.74 24.11 -14.28
N LYS A 228 0.09 25.27 -14.13
CA LYS A 228 -0.40 26.03 -15.29
C LYS A 228 0.81 26.48 -16.10
N LYS A 229 0.96 26.00 -17.34
CA LYS A 229 1.89 26.59 -18.31
C LYS A 229 1.56 28.08 -18.43
N LEU A 230 2.58 28.93 -18.42
CA LEU A 230 2.42 30.35 -18.73
C LEU A 230 1.83 30.47 -20.15
N PRO A 231 0.90 31.42 -20.41
CA PRO A 231 0.37 31.63 -21.75
C PRO A 231 1.51 31.84 -22.75
N GLY A 232 1.52 31.08 -23.85
CA GLY A 232 2.45 31.27 -24.97
C GLY A 232 3.71 30.41 -24.99
N ARG A 233 3.79 29.33 -24.20
CA ARG A 233 4.82 28.29 -24.37
C ARG A 233 4.17 26.91 -24.39
N GLU A 234 3.74 26.48 -25.57
CA GLU A 234 3.42 25.07 -25.85
C GLU A 234 4.68 24.21 -25.83
#